data_AF-A0A9E3ZB72-F1
#
_entry.id   AF-A0A9E3ZB72-F1
#
_cell.length_a   1.000
_cell.length_b   1.000
_cell.length_c   1.000
_cell.angle_alpha   90.00
_cell.angle_beta   90.00
_cell.angle_gamma   90.00
#
_symmetry.space_group_name_H-M   'P 1'
#
loop_
_entity.id
_entity.type
_entity.pdbx_description
1 polymer ?
#
loop_
_entity_poly.entity_id
_entity_poly.type
_entity_poly.pdbx_seq_one_letter_code
_entity_poly.pdbx_strand_id
1 'polypeptide(L)'
;VPHGHEMIFATGFAHFFAGDFLVAAHLLVPQVEGALRHMLRQVGHDVTNMRTDGTQESRSLSNLLDPKGLRRELEAMFGPAIVREVDDLFDFHGGPALRHGLAHGLMSDGAFWNEDVIYACWFVFRLVVLALLPCRQEVERSFPR
;
A
#
# COMPACT_ATOMS: atom_id res chain seq x y z
N VAL A 1 -0.50 -1.72 10.14
CA VAL A 1 -1.75 -1.20 9.55
C VAL A 1 -2.12 0.07 10.31
N PRO A 2 -2.53 1.17 9.65
CA PRO A 2 -2.95 2.39 10.34
C PRO A 2 -4.13 2.14 11.28
N HIS A 3 -4.15 2.81 12.43
CA HIS A 3 -5.26 2.68 13.37
C HIS A 3 -6.59 3.14 12.74
N GLY A 4 -7.65 2.35 12.92
CA GLY A 4 -8.98 2.58 12.33
C GLY A 4 -9.16 2.01 10.92
N HIS A 5 -8.12 1.42 10.34
CA HIS A 5 -8.16 0.81 9.00
C HIS A 5 -8.16 -0.72 9.05
N GLU A 6 -8.15 -1.32 10.24
CA GLU A 6 -8.01 -2.77 10.46
C GLU A 6 -9.11 -3.55 9.73
N MET A 7 -10.37 -3.09 9.82
CA MET A 7 -11.51 -3.74 9.16
C MET A 7 -11.47 -3.62 7.64
N ILE A 8 -10.85 -2.58 7.08
CA ILE A 8 -10.68 -2.44 5.63
C ILE A 8 -9.73 -3.51 5.13
N PHE A 9 -8.57 -3.67 5.78
CA PHE A 9 -7.61 -4.72 5.45
C PHE A 9 -8.19 -6.12 5.68
N ALA A 10 -8.84 -6.35 6.83
CA ALA A 10 -9.44 -7.66 7.14
C ALA A 10 -10.50 -8.07 6.11
N THR A 11 -11.42 -7.16 5.78
CA THR A 11 -12.46 -7.40 4.77
C THR A 11 -11.84 -7.59 3.38
N GLY A 12 -10.89 -6.71 2.99
CA GLY A 12 -10.20 -6.81 1.72
C GLY A 12 -9.48 -8.15 1.54
N PHE A 13 -8.78 -8.62 2.58
CA PHE A 13 -8.12 -9.93 2.54
C PHE A 13 -9.10 -11.10 2.57
N ALA A 14 -10.23 -11.00 3.28
CA ALA A 14 -11.27 -12.03 3.24
C ALA A 14 -11.83 -12.24 1.82
N HIS A 15 -12.15 -11.15 1.11
CA HIS A 15 -12.58 -11.21 -0.30
C HIS A 15 -11.47 -11.72 -1.23
N PHE A 16 -10.23 -11.29 -1.01
CA PHE A 16 -9.08 -11.79 -1.75
C PHE A 16 -8.93 -13.31 -1.63
N PHE A 17 -9.00 -13.87 -0.41
CA PHE A 17 -8.93 -15.31 -0.21
C PHE A 17 -10.14 -16.07 -0.76
N ALA A 18 -11.28 -15.40 -0.92
CA ALA A 18 -12.46 -15.94 -1.59
C ALA A 18 -12.41 -15.84 -3.13
N GLY A 19 -11.37 -15.21 -3.70
CA GLY A 19 -11.23 -14.99 -5.14
C GLY A 19 -12.07 -13.82 -5.69
N ASP A 20 -12.64 -13.00 -4.82
CA ASP A 20 -13.38 -11.78 -5.18
C ASP A 20 -12.41 -10.59 -5.26
N PHE A 21 -11.71 -10.52 -6.39
CA PHE A 21 -10.71 -9.48 -6.63
C PHE A 21 -11.31 -8.09 -6.89
N LEU A 22 -12.58 -8.04 -7.31
CA LEU A 22 -13.30 -6.77 -7.44
C LEU A 22 -13.38 -6.08 -6.09
N VAL A 23 -13.94 -6.74 -5.07
CA VAL A 23 -14.06 -6.14 -3.73
C VAL A 23 -12.68 -6.00 -3.07
N ALA A 24 -11.82 -7.01 -3.20
CA ALA A 24 -10.49 -6.97 -2.60
C ALA A 24 -9.66 -5.77 -3.10
N ALA A 25 -9.60 -5.53 -4.40
CA ALA A 25 -8.81 -4.45 -4.97
C ALA A 25 -9.33 -3.07 -4.53
N HIS A 26 -10.66 -2.87 -4.52
CA HIS A 26 -11.28 -1.62 -4.07
C HIS A 26 -11.00 -1.32 -2.60
N LEU A 27 -10.83 -2.35 -1.77
CA LEU A 27 -10.50 -2.16 -0.36
C LEU A 27 -8.99 -2.03 -0.12
N LEU A 28 -8.15 -2.83 -0.80
CA LEU A 28 -6.72 -2.94 -0.49
C LEU A 28 -5.85 -1.92 -1.24
N VAL A 29 -6.09 -1.69 -2.54
CA VAL A 29 -5.23 -0.81 -3.36
C VAL A 29 -5.17 0.63 -2.82
N PRO A 30 -6.30 1.28 -2.43
CA PRO A 30 -6.24 2.62 -1.87
C PRO A 30 -5.47 2.72 -0.55
N GLN A 31 -5.28 1.60 0.17
CA GLN A 31 -4.64 1.58 1.47
C GLN A 31 -3.11 1.56 1.39
N VAL A 32 -2.52 1.26 0.23
CA VAL A 32 -1.06 1.17 0.06
C VAL A 32 -0.38 2.47 0.44
N GLU A 33 -0.86 3.60 -0.08
CA GLU A 33 -0.28 4.92 0.23
C GLU A 33 -0.39 5.26 1.72
N GLY A 34 -1.56 5.04 2.31
CA GLY A 34 -1.80 5.28 3.74
C GLY A 34 -0.93 4.39 4.63
N ALA A 35 -0.74 3.12 4.26
CA ALA A 35 0.10 2.17 4.97
C ALA A 35 1.58 2.55 4.90
N LEU A 36 2.10 2.94 3.74
CA LEU A 36 3.48 3.40 3.59
C LEU A 36 3.74 4.68 4.39
N ARG A 37 2.79 5.64 4.37
CA ARG A 37 2.86 6.84 5.23
C ARG A 37 2.92 6.48 6.71
N HIS A 38 2.09 5.53 7.14
CA HIS A 38 2.06 5.09 8.53
C HIS A 38 3.39 4.47 8.95
N MET A 39 3.95 3.58 8.11
CA MET A 39 5.25 2.93 8.36
C MET A 39 6.38 3.97 8.46
N LEU A 40 6.44 4.93 7.53
CA LEU A 40 7.44 6.01 7.54
C LEU A 40 7.34 6.89 8.80
N ARG A 41 6.12 7.18 9.27
CA ARG A 41 5.91 7.92 10.54
C ARG A 41 6.42 7.13 11.75
N GLN A 42 6.23 5.81 11.77
CA GLN A 42 6.68 4.96 12.87
C GLN A 42 8.21 4.94 13.03
N VAL A 43 8.95 5.15 11.94
CA VAL A 43 10.42 5.26 11.97
C VAL A 43 10.91 6.72 12.05
N GLY A 44 10.02 7.68 12.29
CA GLY A 44 10.36 9.08 12.58
C GLY A 44 10.47 10.01 11.36
N HIS A 45 10.00 9.60 10.18
CA HIS A 45 9.99 10.47 9.01
C HIS A 45 8.73 11.35 8.94
N ASP A 46 8.92 12.62 8.60
CA ASP A 46 7.83 13.54 8.28
C ASP A 46 7.32 13.27 6.86
N VAL A 47 6.06 12.83 6.78
CA VAL A 47 5.36 12.51 5.53
C VAL A 47 4.40 13.61 5.10
N THR A 48 4.56 14.83 5.63
CA THR A 48 3.82 16.01 5.19
C THR A 48 4.60 16.77 4.11
N ASN A 49 3.85 17.50 3.30
CA ASN A 49 4.33 18.53 2.40
C ASN A 49 3.78 19.86 2.89
N MET A 50 4.67 20.82 3.10
CA MET A 50 4.28 22.20 3.35
C MET A 50 3.93 22.86 2.02
N ARG A 51 2.66 23.23 1.85
CA ARG A 51 2.19 23.99 0.70
C ARG A 51 2.65 25.44 0.81
N THR A 52 2.67 26.14 -0.32
CA THR A 52 3.07 27.56 -0.42
C THR A 52 2.15 28.49 0.37
N ASP A 53 0.94 28.04 0.71
CA ASP A 53 -0.05 28.73 1.54
C ASP A 53 0.11 28.45 3.05
N GLY A 54 1.14 27.70 3.45
CA GLY A 54 1.41 27.35 4.84
C GLY A 54 0.62 26.16 5.38
N THR A 55 -0.24 25.53 4.55
CA THR A 55 -0.96 24.32 4.96
C THR A 55 -0.09 23.06 4.80
N GLN A 56 -0.31 22.07 5.68
CA GLN A 56 0.35 20.78 5.59
C GLN A 56 -0.59 19.75 4.97
N GLU A 57 -0.19 19.16 3.86
CA GLU A 57 -0.89 18.04 3.24
C GLU A 57 -0.03 16.78 3.33
N SER A 58 -0.65 15.60 3.43
CA SER A 58 0.12 14.36 3.35
C SER A 58 0.71 14.16 1.95
N ARG A 59 1.94 13.66 1.89
CA ARG A 59 2.56 13.27 0.61
C ARG A 59 1.74 12.18 -0.09
N SER A 60 1.48 12.37 -1.38
CA SER A 60 0.94 11.34 -2.27
C SER A 60 1.96 10.21 -2.47
N LEU A 61 1.50 9.05 -2.94
CA LEU A 61 2.37 7.92 -3.27
C LEU A 61 3.49 8.32 -4.23
N SER A 62 3.15 9.07 -5.29
CA SER A 62 4.13 9.59 -6.26
C SER A 62 5.20 10.46 -5.60
N ASN A 63 4.80 11.33 -4.66
CA ASN A 63 5.75 12.15 -3.90
C ASN A 63 6.60 11.33 -2.92
N LEU A 64 6.10 10.20 -2.42
CA LEU A 64 6.88 9.29 -1.59
C LEU A 64 7.93 8.54 -2.43
N LEU A 65 7.55 8.11 -3.63
CA LEU A 65 8.39 7.31 -4.53
C LEU A 65 9.36 8.15 -5.40
N ASP A 66 9.20 9.48 -5.42
CA ASP A 66 10.11 10.39 -6.10
C ASP A 66 11.54 10.28 -5.52
N PRO A 67 12.60 10.30 -6.36
CA PRO A 67 13.99 10.24 -5.89
C PRO A 67 14.41 11.37 -4.93
N LYS A 68 13.72 12.53 -4.97
CA LYS A 68 13.87 13.66 -4.04
C LYS A 68 12.83 13.61 -2.89
N GLY A 69 11.93 12.64 -2.93
CA GLY A 69 10.89 12.38 -1.94
C GLY A 69 11.40 11.58 -0.75
N LEU A 70 10.72 10.46 -0.44
CA LEU A 70 11.10 9.52 0.63
C LEU A 70 11.47 8.14 0.10
N ARG A 71 11.87 8.07 -1.18
CA ARG A 71 12.15 6.79 -1.84
C ARG A 71 13.28 6.05 -1.15
N ARG A 72 14.36 6.77 -0.79
CA ARG A 72 15.55 6.16 -0.17
C ARG A 72 15.23 5.56 1.20
N GLU A 73 14.36 6.21 1.95
CA GLU A 73 13.86 5.77 3.25
C GLU A 73 13.02 4.50 3.09
N LEU A 74 12.12 4.48 2.11
CA LEU A 74 11.36 3.28 1.75
C LEU A 74 12.28 2.13 1.30
N GLU A 75 13.30 2.42 0.50
CA GLU A 75 14.27 1.44 0.02
C GLU A 75 15.14 0.90 1.17
N ALA A 76 15.46 1.73 2.17
CA ALA A 76 16.15 1.28 3.38
C ALA A 76 15.27 0.35 4.24
N MET A 77 13.95 0.57 4.26
CA MET A 77 13.00 -0.24 5.04
C MET A 77 12.66 -1.58 4.37
N PHE A 78 12.40 -1.57 3.06
CA PHE A 78 11.87 -2.74 2.34
C PHE A 78 12.84 -3.33 1.32
N GLY A 79 13.92 -2.62 0.99
CA GLY A 79 14.79 -2.95 -0.13
C GLY A 79 14.29 -2.38 -1.47
N PRO A 80 15.21 -2.11 -2.41
CA PRO A 80 14.89 -1.46 -3.68
C PRO A 80 13.94 -2.25 -4.58
N ALA A 81 13.99 -3.59 -4.52
CA ALA A 81 13.11 -4.44 -5.32
C ALA A 81 11.64 -4.28 -4.92
N ILE A 82 11.34 -4.22 -3.61
CA ILE A 82 9.96 -4.07 -3.12
C ILE A 82 9.43 -2.67 -3.44
N VAL A 83 10.25 -1.63 -3.24
CA VAL A 83 9.86 -0.26 -3.58
C VAL A 83 9.60 -0.10 -5.07
N ARG A 84 10.38 -0.80 -5.90
CA ARG A 84 10.15 -0.85 -7.35
C ARG A 84 8.83 -1.54 -7.69
N GLU A 85 8.51 -2.67 -7.07
CA GLU A 85 7.22 -3.36 -7.27
C GLU A 85 6.03 -2.47 -6.85
N VAL A 86 6.15 -1.70 -5.77
CA VAL A 86 5.13 -0.70 -5.39
C VAL A 86 4.94 0.36 -6.48
N ASP A 87 6.04 0.91 -6.98
CA ASP A 87 6.06 1.94 -8.02
C ASP A 87 5.40 1.42 -9.30
N ASP A 88 5.85 0.27 -9.80
CA ASP A 88 5.36 -0.33 -11.05
C ASP A 88 3.86 -0.64 -11.01
N LEU A 89 3.35 -1.17 -9.90
CA LEU A 89 1.94 -1.55 -9.79
C LEU A 89 1.00 -0.37 -9.54
N PHE A 90 1.40 0.59 -8.70
CA PHE A 90 0.48 1.55 -8.11
C PHE A 90 0.69 3.00 -8.54
N ASP A 91 1.82 3.37 -9.15
CA ASP A 91 2.12 4.76 -9.46
C ASP A 91 2.67 5.02 -10.87
N PHE A 92 3.51 4.11 -11.37
CA PHE A 92 4.17 4.26 -12.66
C PHE A 92 3.16 4.17 -13.81
N HIS A 93 3.01 5.26 -14.57
CA HIS A 93 2.02 5.37 -15.65
C HIS A 93 2.34 4.47 -16.86
N GLY A 94 3.59 4.02 -17.01
CA GLY A 94 3.96 3.03 -18.03
C GLY A 94 3.66 1.59 -17.61
N GLY A 95 3.23 1.38 -16.37
CA GLY A 95 2.74 0.10 -15.84
C GLY A 95 1.21 0.10 -15.68
N PRO A 96 0.66 -0.84 -14.90
CA PRO A 96 -0.79 -0.96 -14.68
C PRO A 96 -1.43 0.26 -14.00
N ALA A 97 -0.64 1.02 -13.23
CA ALA A 97 -1.08 2.22 -12.50
C ALA A 97 -2.41 2.02 -11.74
N LEU A 98 -2.55 0.88 -11.04
CA LEU A 98 -3.83 0.39 -10.51
C LEU A 98 -4.52 1.39 -9.58
N ARG A 99 -3.76 2.14 -8.79
CA ARG A 99 -4.31 3.21 -7.93
C ARG A 99 -5.04 4.27 -8.75
N HIS A 100 -4.45 4.68 -9.87
CA HIS A 100 -5.03 5.69 -10.77
C HIS A 100 -6.24 5.11 -11.50
N GLY A 101 -6.08 3.94 -12.14
CA GLY A 101 -7.17 3.30 -12.89
C GLY A 101 -8.40 3.04 -12.04
N LEU A 102 -8.20 2.53 -10.83
CA LEU A 102 -9.29 2.24 -9.88
C LEU A 102 -9.94 3.53 -9.36
N ALA A 103 -9.15 4.49 -8.87
CA ALA A 103 -9.68 5.72 -8.27
C ALA A 103 -10.46 6.60 -9.25
N HIS A 104 -10.11 6.55 -10.54
CA HIS A 104 -10.78 7.31 -11.59
C HIS A 104 -11.86 6.52 -12.35
N GLY A 105 -12.13 5.27 -11.97
CA GLY A 105 -13.17 4.45 -12.61
C GLY A 105 -12.83 4.07 -14.06
N LEU A 106 -11.56 3.91 -14.38
CA LEU A 106 -11.09 3.55 -15.72
C LEU A 106 -11.04 2.03 -15.96
N MET A 107 -11.26 1.24 -14.92
CA MET A 107 -11.25 -0.23 -14.97
C MET A 107 -12.66 -0.78 -15.19
N SER A 108 -12.81 -1.71 -16.13
CA SER A 108 -14.05 -2.50 -16.27
C SER A 108 -14.15 -3.54 -15.15
N ASP A 109 -15.35 -4.09 -14.94
CA ASP A 109 -15.61 -5.18 -14.01
C ASP A 109 -14.74 -6.42 -14.28
N GLY A 110 -14.56 -6.80 -15.55
CA GLY A 110 -13.69 -7.91 -15.92
C GLY A 110 -12.20 -7.67 -15.66
N ALA A 111 -11.75 -6.42 -15.57
CA ALA A 111 -10.34 -6.09 -15.37
C ALA A 111 -9.80 -6.54 -14.00
N PHE A 112 -10.67 -6.76 -13.00
CA PHE A 112 -10.26 -7.12 -11.65
C PHE A 112 -9.76 -8.56 -11.52
N TRP A 113 -9.99 -9.43 -12.50
CA TRP A 113 -9.44 -10.79 -12.55
C TRP A 113 -8.24 -10.93 -13.48
N ASN A 114 -7.64 -9.82 -13.92
CA ASN A 114 -6.41 -9.88 -14.68
C ASN A 114 -5.19 -10.17 -13.78
N GLU A 115 -4.07 -10.51 -14.41
CA GLU A 115 -2.84 -10.88 -13.72
C GLU A 115 -2.31 -9.74 -12.84
N ASP A 116 -2.40 -8.49 -13.30
CA ASP A 116 -1.91 -7.31 -12.58
C ASP A 116 -2.64 -7.11 -11.25
N VAL A 117 -3.97 -7.20 -11.24
CA VAL A 117 -4.79 -6.99 -10.03
C VAL A 117 -4.64 -8.15 -9.06
N ILE A 118 -4.62 -9.39 -9.58
CA ILE A 118 -4.40 -10.58 -8.76
C ILE A 118 -3.03 -10.49 -8.08
N TYR A 119 -1.99 -10.17 -8.86
CA TYR A 119 -0.64 -10.01 -8.35
C TYR A 119 -0.56 -8.87 -7.34
N ALA A 120 -1.20 -7.73 -7.61
CA ALA A 120 -1.21 -6.60 -6.68
C ALA A 120 -1.86 -6.97 -5.34
N CYS A 121 -2.95 -7.75 -5.32
CA CYS A 121 -3.56 -8.21 -4.07
C CYS A 121 -2.61 -9.13 -3.27
N TRP A 122 -1.96 -10.09 -3.94
CA TRP A 122 -0.91 -10.92 -3.33
C TRP A 122 0.26 -10.08 -2.80
N PHE A 123 0.66 -9.05 -3.55
CA PHE A 123 1.76 -8.18 -3.19
C PHE A 123 1.41 -7.31 -1.96
N VAL A 124 0.18 -6.77 -1.88
CA VAL A 124 -0.29 -6.07 -0.67
C VAL A 124 -0.31 -7.01 0.53
N PHE A 125 -0.76 -8.26 0.35
CA PHE A 125 -0.68 -9.26 1.42
C PHE A 125 0.76 -9.50 1.88
N ARG A 126 1.70 -9.67 0.93
CA ARG A 126 3.14 -9.80 1.22
C ARG A 126 3.68 -8.61 1.99
N LEU A 127 3.35 -7.38 1.61
CA LEU A 127 3.77 -6.16 2.32
C LEU A 127 3.29 -6.15 3.77
N VAL A 128 2.03 -6.51 4.01
CA VAL A 128 1.47 -6.60 5.37
C VAL A 128 2.20 -7.66 6.20
N VAL A 129 2.44 -8.84 5.63
CA VAL A 129 3.19 -9.91 6.32
C VAL A 129 4.61 -9.47 6.65
N LEU A 130 5.32 -8.84 5.70
CA LEU A 130 6.67 -8.33 5.93
C LEU A 130 6.71 -7.28 7.03
N ALA A 131 5.72 -6.37 7.07
CA ALA A 131 5.61 -5.36 8.12
C ALA A 131 5.34 -5.96 9.52
N LEU A 132 4.81 -7.19 9.60
CA LEU A 132 4.57 -7.89 10.86
C LEU A 132 5.80 -8.67 11.37
N LEU A 133 6.75 -9.02 10.50
CA LEU A 133 7.91 -9.84 10.89
C LEU A 133 8.75 -9.23 12.03
N PRO A 134 9.04 -7.92 12.06
CA PRO A 134 9.76 -7.31 13.18
C PRO A 134 9.02 -7.44 14.52
N CYS A 135 7.68 -7.47 14.48
CA CYS A 135 6.81 -7.58 15.66
C CYS A 135 6.34 -9.01 15.93
N ARG A 136 6.96 -10.03 15.30
CA ARG A 136 6.49 -11.42 15.34
C ARG A 136 6.24 -11.94 16.76
N GLN A 137 7.13 -11.63 17.70
CA GLN A 137 7.01 -12.09 19.10
C GLN A 137 5.79 -11.49 19.82
N GLU A 138 5.37 -10.28 19.47
CA GLU A 138 4.21 -9.59 20.06
C GLU A 138 2.89 -10.14 19.51
N VAL A 139 2.87 -10.49 18.22
CA VAL A 139 1.73 -11.13 17.57
C VAL A 139 1.49 -12.52 18.17
N GLU A 140 2.54 -13.33 18.34
CA GLU A 140 2.43 -14.66 18.95
C GLU A 140 1.89 -14.62 20.39
N ARG A 141 2.19 -13.56 21.15
CA ARG A 141 1.63 -13.35 22.51
C ARG A 141 0.15 -12.95 22.52
N SER A 142 -0.30 -12.29 21.46
CA SER A 142 -1.68 -11.77 21.36
C SER A 142 -2.69 -12.85 20.93
N PHE A 143 -2.19 -13.94 20.33
CA PHE A 143 -2.99 -15.10 19.89
C PHE A 143 -2.34 -16.41 20.38
N PRO A 144 -2.39 -16.70 21.69
CA PRO A 144 -1.85 -17.95 22.22
C PRO A 144 -2.63 -19.15 21.65
N ARG A 145 -1.90 -20.21 21.27
CA ARG A 145 -2.47 -21.47 20.77
C ARG A 145 -3.24 -22.23 21.84
#